data_AF-A0A7U4SW35-F1
#
_entry.id   AF-A0A7U4SW35-F1
#
_cell.length_a   1.000
_cell.length_b   1.000
_cell.length_c   1.000
_cell.angle_alpha   90.00
_cell.angle_beta   90.00
_cell.angle_gamma   90.00
#
_symmetry.space_group_name_H-M   'P 1'
#
loop_
_entity.id
_entity.type
_entity.pdbx_description
1 polymer ?
#
loop_
_entity_poly.entity_id
_entity_poly.type
_entity_poly.pdbx_seq_one_letter_code
_entity_poly.pdbx_strand_id
1 'polypeptide(L)'
;MLFGDDADAPGTRHADPYFGGAGPERTSCVGCGGCMVGCRHVWPFSKQLATSGAKIPAYIPAANDFARKAARALGGAEMARDGVCDGRSRVFGYRNMYVCDGSVLGANLGVNPSLTITALAEHAMSHVPAAGEQQWDSAGEERAAA
;
A
#
# COMPACT_ATOMS: atom_id res chain seq x y z
N MET A 1 3.03 -6.27 -10.38
CA MET A 1 2.84 -5.69 -11.72
C MET A 1 2.94 -6.82 -12.71
N LEU A 2 1.81 -7.19 -13.31
CA LEU A 2 1.80 -8.03 -14.50
C LEU A 2 2.19 -7.11 -15.66
N PHE A 3 3.25 -7.50 -16.37
CA PHE A 3 3.64 -6.95 -17.66
C PHE A 3 3.49 -8.10 -18.66
N GLY A 4 2.93 -7.84 -19.83
CA GLY A 4 2.56 -8.89 -20.79
C GLY A 4 1.05 -9.21 -20.76
N ASP A 5 0.61 -9.99 -21.74
CA ASP A 5 -0.76 -10.46 -21.89
C ASP A 5 -0.99 -11.73 -21.06
N ASP A 6 -2.25 -12.04 -20.73
CA ASP A 6 -2.61 -13.23 -19.94
C ASP A 6 -2.18 -14.56 -20.60
N ALA A 7 -1.91 -14.54 -21.90
CA ALA A 7 -1.43 -15.69 -22.67
C ALA A 7 0.10 -15.88 -22.60
N ASP A 8 0.86 -14.90 -22.12
CA ASP A 8 2.32 -14.95 -22.10
C ASP A 8 2.83 -15.94 -21.05
N ALA A 9 3.91 -16.64 -21.39
CA ALA A 9 4.60 -17.48 -20.43
C ALA A 9 5.16 -16.61 -19.27
N PRO A 10 5.12 -17.10 -18.01
CA PRO A 10 5.73 -16.39 -16.89
C PRO A 10 7.23 -16.15 -17.13
N GLY A 11 7.70 -14.91 -17.00
CA GLY A 11 9.09 -14.53 -17.24
C GLY A 11 9.40 -14.08 -18.67
N THR A 12 8.40 -13.94 -19.54
CA THR A 12 8.55 -13.37 -20.89
C THR A 12 9.06 -11.92 -20.81
N ARG A 13 9.96 -11.55 -21.72
CA ARG A 13 10.47 -10.18 -21.82
C ARG A 13 9.66 -9.35 -22.83
N HIS A 14 9.36 -8.13 -22.44
CA HIS A 14 8.64 -7.14 -23.25
C HIS A 14 9.43 -5.84 -23.30
N ALA A 15 9.28 -5.08 -24.39
CA ALA A 15 9.75 -3.70 -24.44
C ALA A 15 9.07 -2.87 -23.32
N ASP A 16 9.72 -1.79 -22.88
CA ASP A 16 9.16 -0.96 -21.80
C ASP A 16 7.78 -0.40 -22.22
N PRO A 17 6.69 -0.76 -21.51
CA PRO A 17 5.36 -0.24 -21.82
C PRO A 17 5.24 1.25 -21.46
N TYR A 18 6.16 1.75 -20.64
CA TYR A 18 6.28 3.15 -20.30
C TYR A 18 7.35 3.80 -21.18
N PHE A 19 7.25 5.10 -21.42
CA PHE A 19 8.22 5.87 -22.23
C PHE A 19 8.37 5.39 -23.69
N GLY A 20 7.34 4.74 -24.26
CA GLY A 20 7.33 4.34 -25.66
C GLY A 20 8.43 3.32 -26.03
N GLY A 21 8.82 2.45 -25.10
CA GLY A 21 9.84 1.43 -25.34
C GLY A 21 11.28 1.90 -25.15
N ALA A 22 11.52 3.16 -24.82
CA ALA A 22 12.87 3.70 -24.63
C ALA A 22 13.54 3.29 -23.30
N GLY A 23 12.75 2.83 -22.32
CA GLY A 23 13.29 2.32 -21.07
C GLY A 23 13.75 0.85 -21.16
N PRO A 24 14.31 0.32 -20.05
CA PRO A 24 14.81 -1.05 -20.05
C PRO A 24 13.68 -2.06 -20.32
N GLU A 25 14.01 -3.21 -20.88
CA GLU A 25 13.04 -4.32 -21.02
C GLU A 25 12.39 -4.66 -19.67
N ARG A 26 11.13 -5.10 -19.73
CA ARG A 26 10.36 -5.58 -18.58
C ARG A 26 10.17 -7.08 -18.69
N THR A 27 10.18 -7.75 -17.55
CA THR A 27 9.92 -9.19 -17.47
C THR A 27 8.55 -9.41 -16.85
N SER A 28 7.74 -10.28 -17.45
CA SER A 28 6.41 -10.63 -16.94
C SER A 28 6.49 -11.28 -15.56
N CYS A 29 5.38 -11.24 -14.81
CA CYS A 29 5.34 -11.77 -13.46
C CYS A 29 5.54 -13.29 -13.46
N VAL A 30 6.49 -13.80 -12.67
CA VAL A 30 6.73 -15.24 -12.52
C VAL A 30 5.92 -15.90 -11.39
N GLY A 31 5.01 -15.17 -10.74
CA GLY A 31 4.17 -15.71 -9.66
C GLY A 31 4.92 -16.05 -8.35
N CYS A 32 6.18 -15.64 -8.20
CA CYS A 32 7.02 -16.00 -7.04
C CYS A 32 6.65 -15.32 -5.71
N GLY A 33 5.65 -14.43 -5.68
CA GLY A 33 5.28 -13.66 -4.48
C GLY A 33 6.28 -12.56 -4.07
N GLY A 34 7.33 -12.32 -4.85
CA GLY A 34 8.37 -11.31 -4.55
C GLY A 34 7.86 -9.87 -4.48
N CYS A 35 6.65 -9.57 -4.98
CA CYS A 35 6.03 -8.24 -4.85
C CYS A 35 5.93 -7.77 -3.38
N MET A 36 5.77 -8.70 -2.43
CA MET A 36 5.64 -8.38 -1.00
C MET A 36 6.91 -7.79 -0.38
N VAL A 37 8.07 -8.13 -0.92
CA VAL A 37 9.38 -7.70 -0.39
C VAL A 37 10.20 -6.87 -1.38
N GLY A 38 9.78 -6.82 -2.65
CA GLY A 38 10.54 -6.31 -3.78
C GLY A 38 10.84 -7.42 -4.78
N CYS A 39 10.41 -7.25 -6.04
CA CYS A 39 10.52 -8.30 -7.04
C CYS A 39 11.98 -8.56 -7.44
N ARG A 40 12.59 -9.61 -6.89
CA ARG A 40 14.00 -10.01 -7.15
C ARG A 40 14.32 -10.34 -8.61
N HIS A 41 13.29 -10.56 -9.44
CA HIS A 41 13.42 -11.01 -10.84
C HIS A 41 13.18 -9.89 -11.87
N VAL A 42 12.49 -8.81 -11.49
CA VAL A 42 12.01 -7.76 -12.42
C VAL A 42 12.57 -6.37 -12.05
N TRP A 43 13.15 -6.22 -10.86
CA TRP A 43 13.72 -4.94 -10.41
C TRP A 43 15.07 -4.66 -11.11
N PRO A 44 15.25 -3.52 -11.79
CA PRO A 44 16.48 -3.22 -12.53
C PRO A 44 17.70 -2.95 -11.63
N PHE A 45 17.53 -2.93 -10.31
CA PHE A 45 18.60 -2.88 -9.34
C PHE A 45 18.73 -4.24 -8.65
N SER A 46 19.55 -5.12 -9.23
CA SER A 46 19.96 -6.42 -8.68
C SER A 46 20.79 -6.31 -7.39
N LYS A 47 21.04 -5.09 -6.91
CA LYS A 47 21.49 -4.81 -5.57
C LYS A 47 20.28 -4.31 -4.79
N GLN A 48 19.99 -4.98 -3.68
CA GLN A 48 19.21 -4.44 -2.57
C GLN A 48 19.41 -2.92 -2.55
N LEU A 49 18.34 -2.14 -2.71
CA LEU A 49 18.37 -0.69 -2.46
C LEU A 49 18.46 -0.50 -0.93
N ALA A 50 19.54 -1.02 -0.35
CA ALA A 50 20.00 -0.62 0.95
C ALA A 50 20.82 0.64 0.68
N THR A 51 20.32 1.80 1.11
CA THR A 51 21.20 2.93 1.32
C THR A 51 22.23 2.52 2.37
N SER A 52 23.47 2.31 1.93
CA SER A 52 24.63 2.39 2.80
C SER A 52 25.01 3.86 2.93
N GLY A 53 25.29 4.31 4.15
CA GLY A 53 25.51 5.73 4.45
C GLY A 53 24.54 6.24 5.52
N ALA A 54 24.49 7.55 5.70
CA ALA A 54 23.56 8.18 6.63
C ALA A 54 22.11 7.75 6.29
N LYS A 55 21.31 7.46 7.31
CA LYS A 55 19.89 7.12 7.16
C LYS A 55 19.23 8.13 6.20
N ILE A 56 18.49 7.63 5.21
CA ILE A 56 17.59 8.49 4.43
C ILE A 56 16.69 9.20 5.44
N PRO A 57 16.61 10.53 5.42
CA PRO A 57 15.71 11.25 6.31
C PRO A 57 14.28 10.76 6.06
N ALA A 58 13.66 10.19 7.08
CA ALA A 58 12.29 9.68 7.02
C ALA A 58 11.24 10.79 6.76
N TYR A 59 11.68 12.05 6.78
CA TYR A 59 10.85 13.21 6.55
C TYR A 59 11.51 14.13 5.52
N ILE A 60 11.05 14.04 4.27
CA ILE A 60 11.40 14.95 3.18
C ILE A 60 10.15 15.78 2.88
N PRO A 61 10.07 17.05 3.32
CA PRO A 61 8.85 17.86 3.22
C PRO A 61 8.27 17.90 1.81
N ALA A 62 9.11 18.10 0.80
CA ALA A 62 8.68 18.14 -0.60
C ALA A 62 8.09 16.80 -1.10
N ALA A 63 8.64 15.66 -0.65
CA ALA A 63 8.14 14.34 -1.03
C ALA A 63 6.82 14.02 -0.31
N ASN A 64 6.67 14.45 0.93
CA ASN A 64 5.45 14.29 1.71
C ASN A 64 4.33 15.20 1.18
N ASP A 65 4.65 16.43 0.79
CA ASP A 65 3.69 17.34 0.13
C ASP A 65 3.20 16.77 -1.20
N PHE A 66 4.11 16.20 -2.01
CA PHE A 66 3.73 15.51 -3.23
C PHE A 66 2.84 14.30 -2.93
N ALA A 67 3.21 13.45 -1.97
CA ALA A 67 2.43 12.28 -1.59
C ALA A 67 1.02 12.66 -1.09
N ARG A 68 0.90 13.70 -0.27
CA ARG A 68 -0.39 14.24 0.20
C ARG A 68 -1.24 14.79 -0.94
N LYS A 69 -0.64 15.55 -1.86
CA LYS A 69 -1.35 16.07 -3.05
C LYS A 69 -1.81 14.95 -3.98
N ALA A 70 -0.94 13.97 -4.23
CA ALA A 70 -1.26 12.80 -5.03
C ALA A 70 -2.37 11.96 -4.38
N ALA A 71 -2.29 11.71 -3.07
CA ALA A 71 -3.35 11.03 -2.34
C ALA A 71 -4.68 11.78 -2.47
N ARG A 72 -4.72 13.10 -2.25
CA ARG A 72 -5.96 13.89 -2.42
C ARG A 72 -6.50 13.85 -3.85
N ALA A 73 -5.62 13.94 -4.86
CA ALA A 73 -6.01 13.90 -6.26
C ALA A 73 -6.52 12.51 -6.71
N LEU A 74 -6.01 11.44 -6.09
CA LEU A 74 -6.35 10.05 -6.41
C LEU A 74 -7.41 9.45 -5.46
N GLY A 75 -7.92 10.23 -4.50
CA GLY A 75 -8.94 9.78 -3.55
C GLY A 75 -8.43 8.90 -2.40
N GLY A 76 -7.18 9.09 -1.97
CA GLY A 76 -6.56 8.34 -0.89
C GLY A 76 -7.20 8.58 0.49
N ALA A 77 -7.26 7.54 1.32
CA ALA A 77 -7.89 7.57 2.63
C ALA A 77 -6.90 7.86 3.76
N GLU A 78 -6.20 9.01 3.67
CA GLU A 78 -5.07 9.35 4.54
C GLU A 78 -5.36 9.14 6.04
N MET A 79 -4.46 8.45 6.73
CA MET A 79 -4.44 8.35 8.19
C MET A 79 -3.77 9.59 8.80
N ALA A 80 -4.59 10.50 9.32
CA ALA A 80 -4.15 11.74 9.95
C ALA A 80 -5.24 12.31 10.88
N ARG A 81 -4.89 13.27 11.73
CA ARG A 81 -5.88 13.93 12.62
C ARG A 81 -7.00 14.61 11.84
N ASP A 82 -6.66 15.16 10.68
CA ASP A 82 -7.52 15.82 9.69
C ASP A 82 -7.67 14.99 8.41
N GLY A 83 -7.42 13.67 8.50
CA GLY A 83 -7.50 12.71 7.40
C GLY A 83 -8.88 12.03 7.27
N VAL A 84 -8.91 10.93 6.53
CA VAL A 84 -10.11 10.08 6.35
C VAL A 84 -10.21 9.02 7.45
N CYS A 85 -9.07 8.49 7.89
CA CYS A 85 -8.99 7.43 8.87
C CYS A 85 -8.22 7.84 10.13
N ASP A 86 -8.57 7.25 11.28
CA ASP A 86 -7.80 7.37 12.52
C ASP A 86 -6.54 6.48 12.52
N GLY A 87 -5.74 6.58 13.59
CA GLY A 87 -4.50 5.81 13.77
C GLY A 87 -4.65 4.28 13.80
N ARG A 88 -5.88 3.76 13.77
CA ARG A 88 -6.24 2.33 13.72
C ARG A 88 -6.98 1.99 12.42
N SER A 89 -6.86 2.84 11.40
CA SER A 89 -7.50 2.69 10.10
C SER A 89 -9.03 2.74 10.12
N ARG A 90 -9.66 3.27 11.18
CA ARG A 90 -11.13 3.46 11.23
C ARG A 90 -11.52 4.73 10.50
N VAL A 91 -12.52 4.63 9.63
CA VAL A 91 -13.04 5.80 8.90
C VAL A 91 -13.83 6.69 9.84
N PHE A 92 -13.51 7.99 9.86
CA PHE A 92 -14.26 8.95 10.68
C PHE A 92 -15.73 9.01 10.24
N GLY A 93 -16.64 9.07 11.23
CA GLY A 93 -18.09 9.11 10.98
C GLY A 93 -18.75 7.74 10.77
N TYR A 94 -17.98 6.66 10.65
CA TYR A 94 -18.49 5.30 10.52
C TYR A 94 -18.05 4.43 11.71
N ARG A 95 -18.96 3.58 12.20
CA ARG A 95 -18.69 2.69 13.34
C ARG A 95 -17.92 1.44 12.93
N ASN A 96 -18.25 0.90 11.77
CA ASN A 96 -17.88 -0.45 11.32
C ASN A 96 -17.07 -0.45 10.01
N MET A 97 -16.49 0.68 9.62
CA MET A 97 -15.74 0.82 8.36
C MET A 97 -14.25 1.10 8.61
N TYR A 98 -13.41 0.36 7.90
CA TYR A 98 -11.95 0.44 7.97
C TYR A 98 -11.35 0.48 6.57
N VAL A 99 -10.20 1.15 6.41
CA VAL A 99 -9.42 1.12 5.16
C VAL A 99 -8.04 0.52 5.43
N CYS A 100 -7.72 -0.63 4.84
CA CYS A 100 -6.49 -1.38 5.12
C CYS A 100 -5.67 -1.61 3.86
N ASP A 101 -5.27 -0.54 3.18
CA ASP A 101 -4.48 -0.58 1.96
C ASP A 101 -3.41 0.54 1.93
N GLY A 102 -2.75 0.74 0.79
CA GLY A 102 -1.75 1.80 0.63
C GLY A 102 -2.29 3.23 0.67
N SER A 103 -3.62 3.41 0.58
CA SER A 103 -4.24 4.74 0.55
C SER A 103 -4.21 5.46 1.89
N VAL A 104 -4.01 4.72 2.99
CA VAL A 104 -3.91 5.29 4.35
C VAL A 104 -2.54 5.92 4.63
N LEU A 105 -1.54 5.67 3.78
CA LEU A 105 -0.19 6.21 3.96
C LEU A 105 -0.16 7.73 3.75
N GLY A 106 0.02 8.49 4.83
CA GLY A 106 0.08 9.97 4.80
C GLY A 106 1.44 10.56 4.45
N ALA A 107 2.41 9.74 4.06
CA ALA A 107 3.77 10.14 3.74
C ALA A 107 4.45 9.13 2.80
N ASN A 108 5.47 9.59 2.06
CA ASN A 108 6.29 8.70 1.25
C ASN A 108 7.30 7.98 2.15
N LEU A 109 7.33 6.65 2.09
CA LEU A 109 8.24 5.82 2.91
C LEU A 109 9.66 5.74 2.34
N GLY A 110 9.87 6.16 1.08
CA GLY A 110 11.17 6.08 0.40
C GLY A 110 11.60 4.65 0.04
N VAL A 111 10.77 3.64 0.31
CA VAL A 111 10.99 2.21 0.05
C VAL A 111 9.69 1.55 -0.42
N ASN A 112 9.74 0.27 -0.80
CA ASN A 112 8.55 -0.50 -1.14
C ASN A 112 7.56 -0.52 0.05
N PRO A 113 6.31 -0.03 -0.12
CA PRO A 113 5.35 0.08 0.96
C PRO A 113 4.70 -1.25 1.36
N SER A 114 4.90 -2.35 0.62
CA SER A 114 4.11 -3.58 0.80
C SER A 114 4.12 -4.11 2.24
N LEU A 115 5.29 -4.23 2.88
CA LEU A 115 5.37 -4.70 4.27
C LEU A 115 4.79 -3.70 5.26
N THR A 116 4.87 -2.40 4.97
CA THR A 116 4.23 -1.37 5.81
C THR A 116 2.72 -1.46 5.72
N ILE A 117 2.17 -1.70 4.52
CA ILE A 117 0.73 -1.91 4.32
C ILE A 117 0.29 -3.17 5.08
N THR A 118 1.03 -4.28 4.96
CA THR A 118 0.75 -5.50 5.72
C THR A 118 0.77 -5.24 7.22
N ALA A 119 1.82 -4.59 7.74
CA ALA A 119 1.93 -4.30 9.16
C ALA A 119 0.80 -3.38 9.67
N LEU A 120 0.40 -2.38 8.88
CA LEU A 120 -0.72 -1.49 9.23
C LEU A 120 -2.06 -2.24 9.20
N ALA A 121 -2.26 -3.12 8.22
CA ALA A 121 -3.46 -3.95 8.14
C ALA A 121 -3.55 -4.92 9.33
N GLU A 122 -2.46 -5.61 9.67
CA GLU A 122 -2.39 -6.49 10.85
C GLU A 122 -2.62 -5.71 12.15
N HIS A 123 -2.02 -4.51 12.27
CA HIS A 123 -2.22 -3.64 13.42
C HIS A 123 -3.69 -3.23 13.55
N ALA A 124 -4.34 -2.81 12.47
CA ALA A 124 -5.77 -2.48 12.46
C ALA A 124 -6.62 -3.69 12.90
N MET A 125 -6.36 -4.86 12.32
CA MET A 125 -7.10 -6.10 12.64
C MET A 125 -6.91 -6.54 14.10
N SER A 126 -5.74 -6.30 14.70
CA SER A 126 -5.50 -6.60 16.12
C SER A 126 -6.39 -5.82 17.10
N HIS A 127 -7.02 -4.75 16.61
CA HIS A 127 -7.96 -3.91 17.36
C HIS A 127 -9.42 -4.15 17.01
N VAL A 128 -9.71 -4.99 16.01
CA VAL A 128 -11.10 -5.32 15.66
C VAL A 128 -11.62 -6.33 16.69
N PRO A 129 -12.66 -5.98 17.48
CA PRO A 129 -13.23 -6.90 18.45
C PRO A 129 -13.86 -8.11 17.76
N ALA A 130 -13.92 -9.23 18.48
CA ALA A 130 -14.57 -10.44 17.98
C ALA A 130 -16.03 -10.13 17.60
N ALA A 131 -16.59 -10.87 16.65
CA ALA A 131 -17.92 -10.60 16.12
C ALA A 131 -19.01 -10.51 17.22
N GLY A 132 -18.90 -11.34 18.27
CA GLY A 132 -19.82 -11.32 19.41
C GLY A 132 -19.59 -10.21 20.44
N GLU A 133 -18.44 -9.54 20.37
CA GLU A 133 -18.07 -8.41 21.24
C GLU A 133 -18.35 -7.05 20.57
N GLN A 134 -18.73 -7.04 19.29
CA GLN A 134 -19.04 -5.80 18.58
C GLN A 134 -20.37 -5.23 19.07
N GLN A 135 -20.40 -3.93 19.32
CA GLN A 135 -21.61 -3.22 19.77
C GLN A 135 -22.57 -2.90 18.62
N TRP A 136 -22.14 -3.06 17.37
CA TRP A 136 -22.90 -2.73 16.17
C TRP A 136 -22.88 -3.89 15.18
N ASP A 137 -23.83 -3.87 14.25
CA ASP A 137 -23.91 -4.84 13.17
C ASP A 137 -23.13 -4.40 11.91
N SER A 138 -23.30 -5.14 10.80
CA SER A 138 -22.68 -4.80 9.52
C SER A 138 -23.28 -3.58 8.82
N ALA A 139 -24.47 -3.12 9.22
CA ALA A 139 -25.05 -1.86 8.77
C ALA A 139 -24.59 -0.66 9.62
N GLY A 140 -23.95 -0.94 10.77
CA GLY A 140 -23.51 0.09 11.72
C GLY A 140 -24.60 0.48 12.72
N GLU A 141 -25.70 -0.28 12.76
CA GLU A 141 -26.77 -0.13 13.75
C GLU A 141 -26.33 -0.76 15.07
N GLU A 142 -26.77 -0.18 16.18
CA GLU A 142 -26.45 -0.69 17.51
C GLU A 142 -27.14 -2.05 17.71
N ARG A 143 -26.37 -3.06 18.11
CA ARG A 143 -26.93 -4.36 18.42
C ARG A 143 -27.81 -4.21 19.66
N ALA A 144 -29.05 -4.69 19.58
CA ALA A 144 -29.90 -4.79 20.76
C ALA A 144 -29.16 -5.57 21.85
N ALA A 145 -29.15 -5.05 23.07
CA ALA A 145 -28.59 -5.76 24.22
C ALA A 145 -29.24 -7.14 24.31
N ALA A 146 -28.42 -8.19 24.22
CA ALA A 146 -28.86 -9.58 24.35
C ALA A 146 -29.27 -9.89 25.79
#